data_AF-A0A968Y8S9-F1
#
_entry.id   AF-A0A968Y8S9-F1
#
_cell.length_a   1.000
_cell.length_b   1.000
_cell.length_c   1.000
_cell.angle_alpha   90.00
_cell.angle_beta   90.00
_cell.angle_gamma   90.00
#
_symmetry.space_group_name_H-M   'P 1'
#
loop_
_entity.id
_entity.type
_entity.pdbx_description
1 polymer ?
#
loop_
_entity_poly.entity_id
_entity_poly.type
_entity_poly.pdbx_seq_one_letter_code
_entity_poly.pdbx_strand_id
1 'polypeptide(L)'
;MPSKFEDFLQAAEDHYLQPTEINDFKQQMSALEDRLALYEVLREQELTIFQVVVDQLQKQRFSNTQAELEKVLTHWIAVLRYSAMAMLLNQPELLESQLLGWLVDILHRDEFASLNRRISELLQQSLVSVLNAEQMTLIAPLLQKANTALVSEDRSRELAVLG
;
A
#
# COMPACT_ATOMS: atom_id res chain seq x y z
N MET A 1 -19.72 -11.74 0.60
CA MET A 1 -18.83 -10.57 0.42
C MET A 1 -19.44 -9.44 1.22
N PRO A 2 -18.65 -8.59 1.92
CA PRO A 2 -19.24 -7.43 2.59
C PRO A 2 -19.95 -6.55 1.56
N SER A 3 -21.22 -6.22 1.81
CA SER A 3 -21.99 -5.32 0.95
C SER A 3 -21.33 -3.95 0.91
N LYS A 4 -21.26 -3.35 -0.28
CA LYS A 4 -20.74 -2.01 -0.47
C LYS A 4 -21.73 -1.00 0.12
N PHE A 5 -21.21 0.19 0.41
CA PHE A 5 -22.01 1.34 0.84
C PHE A 5 -23.21 1.59 -0.09
N GLU A 6 -23.00 1.43 -1.41
CA GLU A 6 -24.01 1.59 -2.46
C GLU A 6 -25.15 0.59 -2.35
N ASP A 7 -24.87 -0.64 -1.91
CA ASP A 7 -25.87 -1.71 -1.80
C ASP A 7 -26.93 -1.37 -0.73
N PHE A 8 -26.53 -0.71 0.37
CA PHE A 8 -27.46 -0.27 1.41
C PHE A 8 -28.33 0.91 0.96
N LEU A 9 -27.77 1.82 0.15
CA LEU A 9 -28.56 2.90 -0.43
C LEU A 9 -29.62 2.36 -1.39
N GLN A 10 -29.23 1.41 -2.24
CA GLN A 10 -30.14 0.76 -3.17
C GLN A 10 -31.24 -0.02 -2.44
N ALA A 11 -30.89 -0.80 -1.41
CA ALA A 11 -31.89 -1.50 -0.60
C ALA A 11 -32.89 -0.53 0.05
N ALA A 12 -32.43 0.65 0.49
CA ALA A 12 -33.28 1.69 1.08
C ALA A 12 -34.28 2.32 0.09
N GLU A 13 -33.99 2.26 -1.22
CA GLU A 13 -34.93 2.69 -2.28
C GLU A 13 -36.07 1.68 -2.45
N ASP A 14 -35.78 0.38 -2.31
CA ASP A 14 -36.76 -0.70 -2.46
C ASP A 14 -37.60 -0.91 -1.18
N HIS A 15 -36.97 -0.86 0.00
CA HIS A 15 -37.63 -1.01 1.29
C HIS A 15 -36.92 -0.25 2.41
N TYR A 16 -37.63 0.03 3.52
CA TYR A 16 -36.95 0.48 4.73
C TYR A 16 -35.96 -0.59 5.20
N LEU A 17 -34.72 -0.16 5.48
CA LEU A 17 -33.68 -1.05 5.98
C LEU A 17 -34.12 -1.73 7.28
N GLN A 18 -33.92 -3.03 7.35
CA GLN A 18 -34.15 -3.85 8.53
C GLN A 18 -33.10 -3.53 9.61
N PRO A 19 -33.38 -3.84 10.89
CA PRO A 19 -32.44 -3.57 11.97
C PRO A 19 -31.03 -4.15 11.76
N THR A 20 -30.93 -5.33 11.13
CA THR A 20 -29.65 -5.95 10.76
C THR A 20 -28.90 -5.13 9.71
N GLU A 21 -29.58 -4.70 8.66
CA GLU A 21 -28.99 -3.89 7.58
C GLU A 21 -28.56 -2.52 8.08
N ILE A 22 -29.34 -1.90 8.98
CA ILE A 22 -28.95 -0.65 9.65
C ILE A 22 -27.67 -0.84 10.46
N ASN A 23 -27.54 -1.95 11.18
CA ASN A 23 -26.34 -2.23 11.97
C ASN A 23 -25.13 -2.47 11.07
N ASP A 24 -25.28 -3.24 9.99
CA ASP A 24 -24.22 -3.48 9.03
C ASP A 24 -23.78 -2.17 8.34
N PHE A 25 -24.75 -1.31 8.01
CA PHE A 25 -24.47 -0.01 7.41
C PHE A 25 -23.68 0.90 8.36
N LYS A 26 -24.04 0.94 9.65
CA LYS A 26 -23.28 1.66 10.69
C LYS A 26 -21.86 1.13 10.84
N GLN A 27 -21.66 -0.19 10.78
CA GLN A 27 -20.32 -0.79 10.82
C GLN A 27 -19.48 -0.37 9.61
N GLN A 28 -20.06 -0.32 8.41
CA GLN A 28 -19.37 0.19 7.22
C GLN A 28 -18.97 1.66 7.35
N MET A 29 -19.83 2.50 7.94
CA MET A 29 -19.49 3.90 8.22
C MET A 29 -18.34 4.03 9.21
N SER A 30 -18.37 3.27 10.30
CA SER A 30 -17.27 3.25 11.28
C SER A 30 -15.96 2.81 10.62
N ALA A 31 -15.98 1.74 9.83
CA ALA A 31 -14.79 1.28 9.11
C ALA A 31 -14.28 2.29 8.07
N LEU A 32 -15.16 3.11 7.47
CA LEU A 32 -14.74 4.21 6.59
C LEU A 32 -14.06 5.33 7.38
N GLU A 33 -14.59 5.68 8.54
CA GLU A 33 -13.99 6.67 9.45
C GLU A 33 -12.56 6.25 9.85
N ASP A 34 -12.37 4.99 10.24
CA ASP A 34 -11.05 4.45 10.58
C ASP A 34 -10.05 4.55 9.42
N ARG A 35 -10.50 4.22 8.21
CA ARG A 35 -9.69 4.28 6.99
C ARG A 35 -9.37 5.71 6.56
N LEU A 36 -10.32 6.64 6.73
CA LEU A 36 -10.11 8.06 6.47
C LEU A 36 -9.11 8.67 7.45
N ALA A 37 -9.25 8.38 8.74
CA ALA A 37 -8.31 8.84 9.77
C ALA A 37 -6.88 8.34 9.47
N LEU A 38 -6.73 7.07 9.06
CA LEU A 38 -5.43 6.55 8.63
C LEU A 38 -4.90 7.25 7.38
N TYR A 39 -5.76 7.47 6.37
CA TYR A 39 -5.37 8.17 5.14
C TYR A 39 -4.84 9.59 5.44
N GLU A 40 -5.48 10.31 6.36
CA GLU A 40 -5.05 11.64 6.79
C GLU A 40 -3.70 11.59 7.50
N VAL A 41 -3.51 10.66 8.44
CA VAL A 41 -2.22 10.46 9.12
C VAL A 41 -1.10 10.17 8.12
N LEU A 42 -1.33 9.27 7.15
CA LEU A 42 -0.34 8.95 6.12
C LEU A 42 0.01 10.16 5.25
N ARG A 43 -0.99 10.96 4.85
CA ARG A 43 -0.79 12.18 4.06
C ARG A 43 0.02 13.21 4.83
N GLU A 44 -0.30 13.43 6.10
CA GLU A 44 0.32 14.45 6.94
C GLU A 44 1.74 14.06 7.38
N GLN A 45 1.97 12.77 7.60
CA GLN A 45 3.25 12.23 8.03
C GLN A 45 4.11 11.71 6.87
N GLU A 46 3.70 11.88 5.61
CA GLU A 46 4.43 11.34 4.45
C GLU A 46 5.91 11.77 4.45
N LEU A 47 6.16 13.07 4.68
CA LEU A 47 7.52 13.60 4.74
C LEU A 47 8.29 12.99 5.92
N THR A 48 7.68 12.91 7.11
CA THR A 48 8.30 12.30 8.30
C THR A 48 8.68 10.84 8.05
N ILE A 49 7.77 10.07 7.43
CA ILE A 49 7.95 8.65 7.13
C ILE A 49 9.14 8.47 6.17
N PHE A 50 9.18 9.23 5.08
CA PHE A 50 10.23 9.07 4.09
C PHE A 50 11.56 9.72 4.46
N GLN A 51 11.58 10.72 5.35
CA GLN A 51 12.83 11.28 5.86
C GLN A 51 13.64 10.22 6.62
N VAL A 52 12.98 9.39 7.45
CA VAL A 52 13.64 8.27 8.13
C VAL A 52 14.27 7.30 7.12
N VAL A 53 13.56 7.01 6.03
CA VAL A 53 14.08 6.15 4.96
C VAL A 53 15.32 6.78 4.31
N VAL A 54 15.24 8.06 3.92
CA VAL A 54 16.35 8.79 3.29
C VAL A 54 17.58 8.82 4.19
N ASP A 55 17.41 9.18 5.47
CA ASP A 55 18.50 9.28 6.43
C ASP A 55 19.22 7.94 6.64
N GLN A 56 18.47 6.83 6.57
CA GLN A 56 19.04 5.49 6.72
C GLN A 56 19.68 4.97 5.42
N LEU A 57 19.15 5.32 4.26
CA LEU A 57 19.78 5.02 2.97
C LEU A 57 21.14 5.73 2.82
N GLN A 58 21.25 7.00 3.24
CA GLN A 58 22.50 7.77 3.17
C GLN A 58 23.63 7.18 4.04
N LYS A 59 23.29 6.41 5.08
CA LYS A 59 24.26 5.72 5.94
C LYS A 59 24.85 4.45 5.31
N GLN A 60 24.27 3.99 4.20
CA GLN A 60 24.68 2.77 3.52
C GLN A 60 25.26 3.09 2.14
N ARG A 61 26.21 2.27 1.71
CA ARG A 61 26.78 2.36 0.36
C ARG A 61 26.02 1.41 -0.56
N PHE A 62 25.43 1.97 -1.62
CA PHE A 62 24.84 1.23 -2.73
C PHE A 62 25.72 1.39 -3.97
N SER A 63 25.66 0.41 -4.87
CA SER A 63 26.29 0.51 -6.20
C SER A 63 25.55 1.46 -7.14
N ASN A 64 24.30 1.79 -6.83
CA ASN A 64 23.45 2.67 -7.60
C ASN A 64 23.90 4.14 -7.52
N THR A 65 23.63 4.89 -8.57
CA THR A 65 23.84 6.34 -8.60
C THR A 65 22.83 7.08 -7.71
N GLN A 66 23.14 8.32 -7.33
CA GLN A 66 22.21 9.16 -6.56
C GLN A 66 20.86 9.34 -7.28
N ALA A 67 20.89 9.52 -8.60
CA ALA A 67 19.67 9.67 -9.40
C ALA A 67 18.80 8.39 -9.40
N GLU A 68 19.42 7.21 -9.37
CA GLU A 68 18.71 5.94 -9.24
C GLU A 68 18.09 5.77 -7.85
N LEU A 69 18.82 6.16 -6.79
CA LEU A 69 18.28 6.16 -5.43
C LEU A 69 17.02 7.02 -5.32
N GLU A 70 17.07 8.26 -5.84
CA GLU A 70 15.94 9.19 -5.84
C GLU A 70 14.76 8.67 -6.68
N LYS A 71 15.04 8.07 -7.83
CA LYS A 71 14.02 7.45 -8.69
C LYS A 71 13.30 6.32 -7.96
N VAL A 72 14.04 5.38 -7.36
CA VAL A 72 13.44 4.25 -6.64
C VAL A 72 12.67 4.74 -5.41
N LEU A 73 13.20 5.72 -4.68
CA LEU A 73 12.50 6.34 -3.55
C LEU A 73 11.16 6.97 -3.98
N THR A 74 11.15 7.70 -5.10
CA THR A 74 9.93 8.32 -5.66
C THR A 74 8.86 7.27 -5.98
N HIS A 75 9.27 6.11 -6.50
CA HIS A 75 8.35 5.01 -6.73
C HIS A 75 7.79 4.42 -5.43
N TRP A 76 8.60 4.30 -4.37
CA TRP A 76 8.11 3.84 -3.07
C TRP A 76 7.16 4.85 -2.40
N ILE A 77 7.33 6.15 -2.63
CA ILE A 77 6.33 7.15 -2.26
C ILE A 77 5.01 6.89 -2.99
N ALA A 78 5.06 6.61 -4.29
CA ALA A 78 3.87 6.23 -5.04
C ALA A 78 3.23 4.95 -4.46
N VAL A 79 4.02 3.92 -4.13
CA VAL A 79 3.51 2.69 -3.49
C VAL A 79 2.72 3.00 -2.22
N LEU A 80 3.24 3.86 -1.34
CA LEU A 80 2.52 4.24 -0.12
C LEU A 80 1.20 4.96 -0.45
N ARG A 81 1.23 5.94 -1.35
CA ARG A 81 0.04 6.72 -1.73
C ARG A 81 -1.06 5.86 -2.34
N TYR A 82 -0.73 5.00 -3.29
CA TYR A 82 -1.70 4.10 -3.92
C TYR A 82 -2.20 3.02 -2.95
N SER A 83 -1.35 2.56 -2.01
CA SER A 83 -1.80 1.67 -0.93
C SER A 83 -2.82 2.40 -0.04
N ALA A 84 -2.57 3.66 0.33
CA ALA A 84 -3.51 4.47 1.10
C ALA A 84 -4.84 4.69 0.34
N MET A 85 -4.79 4.93 -0.97
CA MET A 85 -5.99 5.06 -1.81
C MET A 85 -6.79 3.76 -1.91
N ALA A 86 -6.13 2.63 -2.17
CA ALA A 86 -6.79 1.32 -2.24
C ALA A 86 -7.46 0.95 -0.90
N MET A 87 -6.79 1.26 0.21
CA MET A 87 -7.32 1.13 1.58
C MET A 87 -8.57 2.00 1.77
N LEU A 88 -8.49 3.31 1.47
CA LEU A 88 -9.61 4.25 1.61
C LEU A 88 -10.83 3.81 0.79
N LEU A 89 -10.62 3.28 -0.41
CA LEU A 89 -11.69 2.83 -1.30
C LEU A 89 -12.24 1.44 -0.97
N ASN A 90 -11.63 0.71 -0.02
CA ASN A 90 -11.89 -0.70 0.25
C ASN A 90 -11.74 -1.60 -1.00
N GLN A 91 -10.79 -1.26 -1.88
CA GLN A 91 -10.62 -1.92 -3.18
C GLN A 91 -9.13 -2.27 -3.39
N PRO A 92 -8.64 -3.34 -2.76
CA PRO A 92 -7.23 -3.76 -2.84
C PRO A 92 -6.78 -4.18 -4.26
N GLU A 93 -7.72 -4.39 -5.17
CA GLU A 93 -7.48 -4.72 -6.59
C GLU A 93 -7.02 -3.49 -7.39
N LEU A 94 -7.34 -2.28 -6.92
CA LEU A 94 -6.88 -1.03 -7.53
C LEU A 94 -5.36 -0.89 -7.48
N LEU A 95 -4.73 -1.41 -6.42
CA LEU A 95 -3.27 -1.40 -6.29
C LEU A 95 -2.61 -2.20 -7.41
N GLU A 96 -3.18 -3.35 -7.78
CA GLU A 96 -2.66 -4.18 -8.88
C GLU A 96 -2.91 -3.54 -10.24
N SER A 97 -4.17 -3.16 -10.49
CA SER A 97 -4.61 -2.68 -11.80
C SER A 97 -4.06 -1.30 -12.18
N GLN A 98 -3.83 -0.41 -11.20
CA GLN A 98 -3.39 0.96 -11.47
C GLN A 98 -1.89 1.21 -11.24
N LEU A 99 -1.26 0.52 -10.28
CA LEU A 99 0.13 0.78 -9.93
C LEU A 99 1.05 -0.37 -10.34
N LEU A 100 0.80 -1.57 -9.82
CA LEU A 100 1.76 -2.67 -9.97
C LEU A 100 1.90 -3.14 -11.43
N GLY A 101 0.87 -2.97 -12.26
CA GLY A 101 0.93 -3.34 -13.68
C GLY A 101 2.08 -2.74 -14.48
N TRP A 102 2.52 -1.51 -14.17
CA TRP A 102 3.64 -0.85 -14.87
C TRP A 102 4.83 -0.57 -13.94
N LEU A 103 4.60 -0.42 -12.64
CA LEU A 103 5.66 -0.11 -11.67
C LEU A 103 6.66 -1.27 -11.54
N VAL A 104 6.17 -2.50 -11.67
CA VAL A 104 6.98 -3.72 -11.68
C VAL A 104 8.04 -3.65 -12.78
N ASP A 105 7.67 -3.31 -14.02
CA ASP A 105 8.63 -3.26 -15.14
C ASP A 105 9.78 -2.26 -14.92
N ILE A 106 9.58 -1.28 -14.03
CA ILE A 106 10.58 -0.26 -13.70
C ILE A 106 11.44 -0.67 -12.51
N LEU A 107 10.82 -1.21 -11.45
CA LEU A 107 11.48 -1.51 -10.19
C LEU A 107 12.04 -2.93 -10.08
N HIS A 108 11.49 -3.91 -10.80
CA HIS A 108 11.86 -5.33 -10.69
C HIS A 108 13.16 -5.72 -11.40
N ARG A 109 14.04 -4.75 -11.63
CA ARG A 109 15.35 -4.97 -12.25
C ARG A 109 16.34 -5.44 -11.19
N ASP A 110 17.19 -6.40 -11.53
CA ASP A 110 18.21 -6.95 -10.63
C ASP A 110 19.08 -5.85 -9.99
N GLU A 111 19.35 -4.78 -10.75
CA GLU A 111 20.12 -3.61 -10.29
C GLU A 111 19.46 -2.83 -9.14
N PHE A 112 18.16 -2.99 -8.91
CA PHE A 112 17.40 -2.33 -7.84
C PHE A 112 16.92 -3.30 -6.75
N ALA A 113 17.16 -4.61 -6.86
CA ALA A 113 16.65 -5.60 -5.92
C ALA A 113 17.08 -5.33 -4.47
N SER A 114 18.37 -5.06 -4.24
CA SER A 114 18.92 -4.75 -2.92
C SER A 114 18.36 -3.44 -2.35
N LEU A 115 18.18 -2.44 -3.21
CA LEU A 115 17.65 -1.14 -2.86
C LEU A 115 16.14 -1.19 -2.53
N ASN A 116 15.33 -1.87 -3.35
CA ASN A 116 13.91 -2.06 -3.10
C ASN A 116 13.67 -2.81 -1.79
N ARG A 117 14.41 -3.90 -1.55
CA ARG A 117 14.36 -4.64 -0.29
C ARG A 117 14.64 -3.71 0.88
N ARG A 118 15.72 -2.93 0.80
CA ARG A 118 16.11 -2.03 1.88
C ARG A 118 15.10 -0.92 2.14
N ILE A 119 14.55 -0.31 1.09
CA ILE A 119 13.51 0.71 1.23
C ILE A 119 12.25 0.13 1.84
N SER A 120 11.84 -1.07 1.42
CA SER A 120 10.66 -1.75 1.98
C SER A 120 10.79 -1.98 3.50
N GLU A 121 11.96 -2.45 3.95
CA GLU A 121 12.26 -2.66 5.38
C GLU A 121 12.22 -1.35 6.17
N LEU A 122 12.89 -0.30 5.66
CA LEU A 122 12.96 1.00 6.32
C LEU A 122 11.59 1.68 6.38
N LEU A 123 10.80 1.55 5.30
CA LEU A 123 9.44 2.06 5.25
C LEU A 123 8.56 1.36 6.30
N GLN A 124 8.64 0.03 6.41
CA GLN A 124 7.90 -0.72 7.43
C GLN A 124 8.29 -0.28 8.84
N GLN A 125 9.59 -0.12 9.12
CA GLN A 125 10.06 0.37 10.42
C GLN A 125 9.54 1.78 10.72
N SER A 126 9.58 2.67 9.74
CA SER A 126 9.09 4.04 9.91
C SER A 126 7.58 4.07 10.15
N LEU A 127 6.80 3.25 9.45
CA LEU A 127 5.35 3.17 9.64
C LEU A 127 4.98 2.68 11.04
N VAL A 128 5.70 1.70 11.59
CA VAL A 128 5.48 1.23 12.97
C VAL A 128 5.76 2.32 14.02
N SER A 129 6.60 3.31 13.70
CA SER A 129 6.87 4.44 14.61
C SER A 129 5.81 5.55 14.55
N VAL A 130 4.99 5.59 13.49
CA VAL A 130 3.99 6.62 13.24
C VAL A 130 2.56 6.11 13.49
N LEU A 131 2.31 4.84 13.19
CA LEU A 131 0.98 4.23 13.22
C LEU A 131 0.81 3.36 14.46
N ASN A 132 -0.42 3.33 14.97
CA ASN A 132 -0.79 2.36 16.01
C ASN A 132 -1.05 0.96 15.40
N ALA A 133 -1.28 -0.03 16.26
CA ALA A 133 -1.46 -1.42 15.82
C ALA A 133 -2.68 -1.61 14.89
N GLU A 134 -3.81 -0.97 15.20
CA GLU A 134 -5.04 -1.05 14.41
C GLU A 134 -4.86 -0.43 13.02
N GLN A 135 -4.28 0.77 12.97
CA GLN A 135 -3.89 1.43 11.73
C GLN A 135 -2.94 0.58 10.88
N MET A 136 -1.96 -0.07 11.51
CA MET A 136 -1.07 -0.99 10.81
C MET A 136 -1.82 -2.17 10.19
N THR A 137 -2.84 -2.72 10.86
CA THR A 137 -3.64 -3.82 10.29
C THR A 137 -4.37 -3.43 9.00
N LEU A 138 -4.74 -2.16 8.84
CA LEU A 138 -5.45 -1.68 7.66
C LEU A 138 -4.54 -1.55 6.44
N ILE A 139 -3.28 -1.14 6.63
CA ILE A 139 -2.36 -0.81 5.51
C ILE A 139 -1.34 -1.93 5.21
N ALA A 140 -0.96 -2.73 6.20
CA ALA A 140 0.07 -3.76 6.05
C ALA A 140 -0.20 -4.76 4.91
N PRO A 141 -1.43 -5.26 4.70
CA PRO A 141 -1.69 -6.22 3.61
C PRO A 141 -1.41 -5.63 2.22
N LEU A 142 -1.70 -4.35 2.01
CA LEU A 142 -1.48 -3.65 0.74
C LEU A 142 0.02 -3.42 0.49
N LEU A 143 0.75 -3.02 1.53
CA LEU A 143 2.20 -2.87 1.45
C LEU A 143 2.91 -4.20 1.26
N GLN A 144 2.44 -5.28 1.89
CA GLN A 144 2.99 -6.62 1.69
C GLN A 144 2.76 -7.10 0.26
N LYS A 145 1.58 -6.81 -0.31
CA LYS A 145 1.24 -7.11 -1.70
C LYS A 145 2.18 -6.37 -2.66
N ALA A 146 2.38 -5.07 -2.45
CA ALA A 146 3.33 -4.28 -3.23
C ALA A 146 4.78 -4.79 -3.05
N ASN A 147 5.20 -5.11 -1.83
CA ASN A 147 6.54 -5.63 -1.56
C ASN A 147 6.79 -6.96 -2.27
N THR A 148 5.83 -7.89 -2.19
CA THR A 148 5.89 -9.16 -2.93
C THR A 148 6.02 -8.87 -4.43
N ALA A 149 5.20 -7.96 -4.95
CA ALA A 149 5.21 -7.59 -6.35
C ALA A 149 6.43 -6.79 -6.80
N LEU A 150 7.28 -6.25 -5.92
CA LEU A 150 8.42 -5.40 -6.30
C LEU A 150 9.80 -5.95 -5.86
N VAL A 151 9.82 -6.87 -4.90
CA VAL A 151 11.04 -7.41 -4.28
C VAL A 151 11.20 -8.92 -4.50
N SER A 152 10.12 -9.66 -4.80
CA SER A 152 10.24 -11.12 -4.97
C SER A 152 11.02 -11.50 -6.23
N GLU A 153 12.04 -12.34 -6.06
CA GLU A 153 13.00 -12.74 -7.12
C GLU A 153 12.43 -13.78 -8.12
N ASP A 154 11.17 -14.20 -8.00
CA ASP A 154 10.64 -15.40 -8.67
C ASP A 154 9.66 -15.09 -9.82
N ARG A 155 10.16 -14.53 -10.93
CA ARG A 155 9.56 -14.77 -12.26
C ARG A 155 10.56 -15.40 -13.24
N SER A 156 11.86 -15.29 -12.96
CA SER A 156 12.93 -15.94 -13.73
C SER A 156 12.90 -17.48 -13.64
N ARG A 157 12.22 -18.06 -12.65
CA ARG A 157 12.07 -19.52 -12.52
C ARG A 157 10.87 -20.12 -13.26
N GLU A 158 9.79 -19.38 -13.48
CA GLU A 158 8.65 -19.91 -14.25
C GLU A 158 8.93 -19.97 -15.75
N LEU A 159 9.73 -19.04 -16.29
CA LEU A 159 10.14 -19.07 -17.69
C LEU A 159 11.24 -20.12 -17.98
N ALA A 160 11.99 -20.55 -16.96
CA ALA A 160 13.01 -21.60 -17.10
C ALA A 160 12.44 -23.03 -17.04
N VAL A 161 11.20 -23.22 -16.61
CA VAL A 161 10.51 -24.53 -16.59
C VAL A 161 9.76 -24.79 -17.91
N LEU A 162 9.62 -23.78 -18.77
CA LEU A 162 8.96 -23.87 -20.08
C LEU A 162 9.91 -23.65 -21.28
N GLY A 163 11.23 -23.65 -21.05
CA GLY A 163 12.27 -23.49 -22.07
C GLY A 163 13.02 -24.77 -22.38
#